data_AF-A0AAD0HUX2-F1
#
_entry.id   AF-A0AAD0HUX2-F1
#
_cell.length_a   1.000
_cell.length_b   1.000
_cell.length_c   1.000
_cell.angle_alpha   90.00
_cell.angle_beta   90.00
_cell.angle_gamma   90.00
#
_symmetry.space_group_name_H-M   'P 1'
#
loop_
_entity.id
_entity.type
_entity.pdbx_description
1 polymer ?
#
loop_
_entity_poly.entity_id
_entity_poly.type
_entity_poly.pdbx_seq_one_letter_code
_entity_poly.pdbx_strand_id
1 'polypeptide(L)'
;MDFLVLLFFILFFFWVILTIFEVTIISGMKVSTFKYIKLLKFLEFFYVILTIISIVFYLYINVEIFSYFYYLLSIIIYFWILIHDFWKKKITKKDFIIYFLYFFIDIILIIILLHLIMILMSDFPSV
;
A
#
# COMPACT_ATOMS: atom_id res chain seq x y z
N MET A 1 11.54 -23.04 -8.01
CA MET A 1 10.50 -22.48 -8.90
C MET A 1 9.11 -22.66 -8.31
N ASP A 2 8.75 -23.86 -7.85
CA ASP A 2 7.38 -24.16 -7.35
C ASP A 2 6.95 -23.35 -6.12
N PHE A 3 7.85 -23.10 -5.17
CA PHE A 3 7.53 -22.29 -3.98
C PHE A 3 7.28 -20.81 -4.31
N LEU A 4 8.04 -20.22 -5.23
CA LEU A 4 7.83 -18.84 -5.68
C LEU A 4 6.47 -18.69 -6.38
N VAL A 5 6.06 -19.69 -7.15
CA VAL A 5 4.75 -19.72 -7.80
C VAL A 5 3.62 -19.81 -6.76
N LEU A 6 3.78 -20.65 -5.73
CA LEU A 6 2.83 -20.77 -4.63
C LEU A 6 2.71 -19.46 -3.83
N LEU A 7 3.85 -18.85 -3.48
CA LEU A 7 3.91 -17.56 -2.77
C LEU A 7 3.21 -16.46 -3.58
N PHE A 8 3.49 -16.38 -4.87
CA PHE A 8 2.84 -15.41 -5.76
C PHE A 8 1.32 -15.60 -5.78
N PHE A 9 0.85 -16.85 -5.82
CA PHE A 9 -0.57 -17.18 -5.75
C PHE A 9 -1.21 -16.74 -4.43
N ILE A 10 -0.55 -16.99 -3.29
CA ILE A 10 -1.04 -16.56 -1.97
C ILE A 10 -1.14 -15.04 -1.89
N LEU A 11 -0.08 -14.34 -2.31
CA LEU A 11 -0.03 -12.88 -2.33
C LEU A 11 -1.11 -12.30 -3.26
N PHE A 12 -1.35 -12.92 -4.41
CA PHE A 12 -2.38 -12.51 -5.35
C PHE A 12 -3.80 -12.65 -4.77
N PHE A 13 -4.12 -13.80 -4.16
CA PHE A 13 -5.41 -13.98 -3.51
C PHE A 13 -5.62 -12.99 -2.36
N PHE A 14 -4.57 -12.75 -1.56
CA PHE A 14 -4.62 -11.78 -0.47
C PHE A 14 -4.90 -10.36 -1.00
N TRP A 15 -4.21 -9.94 -2.06
CA TRP A 15 -4.46 -8.66 -2.75
C TRP A 15 -5.91 -8.52 -3.24
N VAL A 16 -6.46 -9.56 -3.86
CA VAL A 16 -7.84 -9.55 -4.37
C VAL A 16 -8.84 -9.41 -3.22
N ILE A 17 -8.66 -10.16 -2.14
CA ILE A 17 -9.51 -10.09 -0.94
C ILE A 17 -9.49 -8.67 -0.35
N LEU A 18 -8.31 -8.07 -0.25
CA LEU A 18 -8.13 -6.70 0.24
C LEU A 18 -8.85 -5.67 -0.61
N THR A 19 -8.71 -5.79 -1.94
CA THR A 19 -9.37 -4.90 -2.88
C THR A 19 -10.89 -4.97 -2.74
N ILE A 20 -11.45 -6.18 -2.55
CA ILE A 20 -12.89 -6.37 -2.34
C ILE A 20 -13.33 -5.76 -1.00
N PHE A 21 -12.56 -5.98 0.06
CA PHE A 21 -12.84 -5.42 1.39
C PHE A 21 -12.84 -3.89 1.38
N GLU A 22 -11.84 -3.26 0.78
CA GLU A 22 -11.76 -1.81 0.57
C GLU A 22 -12.99 -1.29 -0.18
N VAL A 23 -13.32 -1.87 -1.35
CA VAL A 23 -14.47 -1.45 -2.17
C VAL A 23 -15.79 -1.57 -1.37
N THR A 24 -15.91 -2.61 -0.55
CA THR A 24 -17.09 -2.82 0.30
C THR A 24 -17.18 -1.76 1.40
N ILE A 25 -16.07 -1.44 2.08
CA ILE A 25 -16.04 -0.35 3.07
C ILE A 25 -16.37 0.99 2.42
N ILE A 26 -15.74 1.30 1.30
CA ILE A 26 -15.96 2.57 0.58
C ILE A 26 -17.42 2.71 0.15
N SER A 27 -18.00 1.65 -0.42
CA SER A 27 -19.40 1.67 -0.89
C SER A 27 -20.41 1.81 0.25
N GLY A 28 -20.07 1.32 1.46
CA GLY A 28 -20.86 1.54 2.67
C GLY A 28 -20.72 2.95 3.26
N MET A 29 -19.66 3.69 2.91
CA MET A 29 -19.44 5.04 3.40
C MET A 29 -20.11 6.08 2.50
N LYS A 30 -20.99 6.93 3.07
CA LYS A 30 -21.47 8.17 2.42
C LYS A 30 -20.36 9.22 2.39
N VAL A 31 -19.31 8.97 1.61
CA VAL A 31 -18.18 9.89 1.44
C VAL A 31 -18.52 10.93 0.39
N SER A 32 -18.26 12.20 0.69
CA SER A 32 -18.57 13.32 -0.20
C SER A 32 -17.75 13.32 -1.50
N THR A 33 -16.52 12.79 -1.47
CA THR A 33 -15.63 12.74 -2.65
C THR A 33 -14.76 11.47 -2.66
N PHE A 34 -14.57 10.88 -3.84
CA PHE A 34 -13.67 9.73 -4.03
C PHE A 34 -12.20 10.14 -4.28
N LYS A 35 -11.88 11.44 -4.20
CA LYS A 35 -10.57 11.98 -4.58
C LYS A 35 -9.42 11.30 -3.83
N TYR A 36 -9.54 11.15 -2.51
CA TYR A 36 -8.46 10.64 -1.66
C TYR A 36 -8.32 9.12 -1.77
N ILE A 37 -9.42 8.40 -1.92
CA ILE A 37 -9.42 6.96 -2.20
C ILE A 37 -8.73 6.68 -3.55
N LYS A 38 -9.05 7.45 -4.59
CA LYS A 38 -8.39 7.34 -5.90
C LYS A 38 -6.90 7.67 -5.81
N LEU A 39 -6.55 8.71 -5.06
CA LEU A 39 -5.16 9.12 -4.84
C LEU A 39 -4.39 7.99 -4.15
N LEU A 40 -4.93 7.43 -3.07
CA LEU A 40 -4.35 6.33 -2.32
C LEU A 40 -4.13 5.09 -3.20
N LYS A 41 -5.14 4.66 -3.95
CA LYS A 41 -5.05 3.57 -4.94
C LYS A 41 -3.96 3.80 -5.99
N PHE A 42 -3.83 5.05 -6.46
CA PHE A 42 -2.78 5.41 -7.41
C PHE A 42 -1.39 5.32 -6.78
N LEU A 43 -1.23 5.78 -5.54
CA LEU A 43 0.01 5.67 -4.78
C LEU A 43 0.39 4.20 -4.52
N GLU A 44 -0.57 3.35 -4.19
CA GLU A 44 -0.39 1.91 -4.01
C GLU A 44 0.10 1.24 -5.30
N PHE A 45 -0.55 1.51 -6.43
CA PHE A 45 -0.14 0.99 -7.74
C PHE A 45 1.26 1.50 -8.15
N PHE A 46 1.54 2.78 -7.91
CA PHE A 46 2.83 3.38 -8.19
C PHE A 46 3.95 2.73 -7.36
N TYR A 47 3.68 2.38 -6.10
CA TYR A 47 4.62 1.67 -5.23
C TYR A 47 4.94 0.26 -5.75
N VAL A 48 3.94 -0.49 -6.23
CA VAL A 48 4.17 -1.82 -6.83
C VAL A 48 5.10 -1.72 -8.04
N ILE A 49 4.85 -0.77 -8.94
CA ILE A 49 5.71 -0.53 -10.11
C ILE A 49 7.14 -0.20 -9.68
N LEU A 50 7.29 0.72 -8.72
CA LEU A 50 8.59 1.11 -8.16
C LEU A 50 9.34 -0.08 -7.53
N THR A 51 8.60 -0.97 -6.89
CA THR A 51 9.16 -2.18 -6.27
C THR A 51 9.67 -3.14 -7.35
N ILE A 52 8.91 -3.36 -8.42
CA ILE A 52 9.34 -4.19 -9.57
C ILE A 52 10.60 -3.59 -10.22
N ILE A 53 10.61 -2.28 -10.48
CA ILE A 53 11.78 -1.58 -11.04
C ILE A 53 12.99 -1.74 -10.11
N SER A 54 12.79 -1.56 -8.79
CA SER A 54 13.86 -1.72 -7.80
C SER A 54 14.42 -3.13 -7.76
N ILE A 55 13.58 -4.17 -7.90
CA ILE A 55 14.02 -5.57 -7.98
C ILE A 55 14.87 -5.80 -9.22
N VAL A 56 14.47 -5.28 -10.39
CA VAL A 56 15.24 -5.39 -11.64
C VAL A 56 16.59 -4.69 -11.51
N PHE A 57 16.61 -3.48 -10.91
CA PHE A 57 17.85 -2.74 -10.65
C PHE A 57 18.75 -3.42 -9.61
N TYR A 58 18.18 -4.02 -8.56
CA TYR A 58 18.93 -4.80 -7.58
C TYR A 58 19.64 -5.99 -8.23
N LEU A 59 18.93 -6.76 -9.06
CA LEU A 59 19.51 -7.89 -9.79
C LEU A 59 20.62 -7.48 -10.76
N TYR A 60 20.58 -6.26 -11.30
CA TYR A 60 21.51 -5.81 -12.34
C TYR A 60 22.66 -4.93 -11.83
N ILE A 61 22.44 -4.15 -10.77
CA ILE A 61 23.36 -3.10 -10.27
C ILE A 61 23.64 -3.28 -8.75
N ASN A 62 23.00 -4.24 -8.08
CA ASN A 62 23.16 -4.52 -6.65
C ASN A 62 22.94 -3.29 -5.75
N VAL A 63 21.92 -2.48 -6.07
CA VAL A 63 21.54 -1.30 -5.29
C VAL A 63 20.32 -1.62 -4.43
N GLU A 64 20.49 -1.59 -3.11
CA GLU A 64 19.57 -2.22 -2.14
C GLU A 64 18.54 -1.25 -1.52
N ILE A 65 18.61 0.07 -1.78
CA ILE A 65 18.03 1.08 -0.86
C ILE A 65 16.83 1.88 -1.41
N PHE A 66 16.46 1.77 -2.69
CA PHE A 66 15.54 2.75 -3.28
C PHE A 66 14.05 2.59 -2.91
N SER A 67 13.51 1.38 -2.75
CA SER A 67 12.05 1.18 -2.66
C SER A 67 11.43 1.74 -1.37
N TYR A 68 12.12 1.59 -0.23
CA TYR A 68 11.63 2.05 1.07
C TYR A 68 11.56 3.57 1.16
N PHE A 69 12.53 4.26 0.57
CA PHE A 69 12.56 5.72 0.52
C PHE A 69 11.37 6.29 -0.26
N TYR A 70 11.05 5.70 -1.43
CA TYR A 70 9.91 6.14 -2.22
C TYR A 70 8.58 5.88 -1.52
N TYR A 71 8.44 4.73 -0.85
CA TYR A 71 7.23 4.43 -0.07
C TYR A 71 7.01 5.46 1.05
N LEU A 72 8.08 5.80 1.79
CA LEU A 72 8.02 6.80 2.85
C LEU A 72 7.65 8.19 2.28
N LEU A 73 8.22 8.54 1.12
CA LEU A 73 7.91 9.78 0.41
C LEU A 73 6.44 9.83 -0.03
N SER A 74 5.92 8.72 -0.56
CA SER A 74 4.51 8.53 -0.93
C SER A 74 3.56 8.74 0.27
N ILE A 75 3.90 8.18 1.43
CA ILE A 75 3.18 8.37 2.70
C ILE A 75 3.13 9.85 3.08
N ILE A 76 4.29 10.53 3.06
CA ILE A 76 4.38 11.95 3.44
C ILE A 76 3.56 12.82 2.48
N ILE A 77 3.63 12.57 1.17
CA ILE A 77 2.89 13.33 0.16
C ILE A 77 1.38 13.19 0.37
N TYR A 78 0.88 11.97 0.57
CA TYR A 78 -0.55 11.75 0.84
C TYR A 78 -1.01 12.50 2.09
N PHE A 79 -0.25 12.38 3.18
CA PHE A 79 -0.57 13.01 4.46
C PHE A 79 -0.56 14.55 4.36
N TRP A 80 0.41 15.10 3.63
CA TRP A 80 0.49 16.54 3.38
C TRP A 80 -0.73 17.06 2.61
N ILE A 81 -1.16 16.35 1.57
CA ILE A 81 -2.36 16.70 0.79
C ILE A 81 -3.62 16.67 1.67
N LEU A 82 -3.75 15.64 2.52
CA LEU A 82 -4.89 15.48 3.43
C LEU A 82 -4.96 16.62 4.44
N ILE A 83 -3.84 16.98 5.08
CA ILE A 83 -3.76 18.10 6.03
C ILE A 83 -4.04 19.43 5.31
N HIS A 84 -3.43 19.66 4.15
CA HIS A 84 -3.61 20.89 3.38
C HIS A 84 -5.08 21.12 3.00
N ASP A 85 -5.76 20.10 2.48
CA ASP A 85 -7.16 20.22 2.09
C ASP A 85 -8.11 20.33 3.29
N PHE A 86 -7.77 19.72 4.44
CA PHE A 86 -8.47 19.96 5.71
C PHE A 86 -8.32 21.41 6.18
N TRP A 87 -7.10 21.95 6.15
CA TRP A 87 -6.84 23.32 6.60
C TRP A 87 -7.51 24.36 5.70
N LYS A 88 -7.57 24.10 4.39
CA LYS A 88 -8.34 24.88 3.42
C LYS A 88 -9.86 24.67 3.51
N LYS A 89 -10.36 23.88 4.47
CA LYS A 89 -11.78 23.56 4.67
C LYS A 89 -12.45 22.95 3.43
N LYS A 90 -11.70 22.28 2.56
CA LYS A 90 -12.25 21.58 1.38
C LYS A 90 -12.93 20.27 1.76
N ILE A 91 -12.57 19.70 2.91
CA ILE A 91 -13.14 18.46 3.46
C ILE A 91 -13.66 18.71 4.88
N THR A 92 -14.70 17.97 5.27
CA THR A 92 -15.28 18.07 6.61
C THR A 92 -14.42 17.33 7.64
N LYS A 93 -14.61 17.61 8.94
CA LYS A 93 -13.98 16.83 10.02
C LYS A 93 -14.29 15.34 9.94
N LYS A 94 -15.53 15.00 9.58
CA LYS A 94 -15.96 13.61 9.41
C LYS A 94 -15.21 12.93 8.27
N ASP A 95 -15.14 13.59 7.11
CA ASP A 95 -14.43 13.05 5.95
C ASP A 95 -12.92 12.90 6.23
N PHE A 96 -12.31 13.88 6.91
CA PHE A 96 -10.91 13.79 7.32
C PHE A 96 -10.62 12.55 8.18
N ILE A 97 -11.44 12.28 9.20
CA ILE A 97 -11.29 11.09 10.06
C ILE A 97 -11.40 9.80 9.23
N ILE A 98 -12.35 9.76 8.29
CA ILE A 98 -12.55 8.60 7.40
C ILE A 98 -11.30 8.36 6.55
N TYR A 99 -10.80 9.36 5.84
CA TYR A 99 -9.62 9.21 4.98
C TYR A 99 -8.34 8.92 5.77
N PHE A 100 -8.25 9.46 6.98
CA PHE A 100 -7.14 9.21 7.88
C PHE A 100 -7.13 7.76 8.37
N LEU A 101 -8.27 7.25 8.82
CA LEU A 101 -8.41 5.86 9.27
C LEU A 101 -8.11 4.89 8.12
N TYR A 102 -8.62 5.19 6.93
CA TYR A 102 -8.41 4.38 5.74
C TYR A 102 -6.92 4.28 5.37
N PHE A 103 -6.21 5.41 5.37
CA PHE A 103 -4.77 5.45 5.16
C PHE A 103 -3.98 4.64 6.21
N PHE A 104 -4.41 4.72 7.48
CA PHE A 104 -3.78 3.95 8.55
C PHE A 104 -3.99 2.45 8.39
N ILE A 105 -5.20 2.03 8.00
CA ILE A 105 -5.50 0.62 7.72
C ILE A 105 -4.58 0.11 6.61
N ASP A 106 -4.46 0.84 5.49
CA ASP A 106 -3.57 0.47 4.38
C ASP A 106 -2.11 0.27 4.80
N ILE A 107 -1.57 1.20 5.61
CA ILE A 107 -0.19 1.08 6.11
C ILE A 107 -0.03 -0.15 7.01
N ILE A 108 -0.94 -0.35 7.97
CA ILE A 108 -0.91 -1.53 8.85
C ILE A 108 -0.92 -2.81 8.03
N LEU A 109 -1.72 -2.81 6.97
CA LEU A 109 -1.90 -3.96 6.12
C LEU A 109 -0.64 -4.31 5.33
N ILE A 110 0.03 -3.29 4.78
CA ILE A 110 1.33 -3.45 4.12
C ILE A 110 2.38 -3.99 5.09
N ILE A 111 2.39 -3.51 6.35
CA ILE A 111 3.31 -4.00 7.39
C ILE A 111 3.03 -5.47 7.73
N ILE A 112 1.76 -5.86 7.91
CA ILE A 112 1.37 -7.25 8.17
C ILE A 112 1.78 -8.15 7.01
N LEU A 113 1.58 -7.70 5.77
CA LEU A 113 1.97 -8.44 4.57
C LEU A 113 3.50 -8.65 4.51
N LEU A 114 4.28 -7.60 4.79
CA LEU A 114 5.74 -7.67 4.86
C LEU A 114 6.19 -8.68 5.93
N HIS A 115 5.57 -8.63 7.11
CA HIS A 115 5.87 -9.55 8.21
C HIS A 115 5.52 -11.00 7.88
N LEU A 116 4.38 -11.23 7.22
CA LEU A 116 3.97 -12.55 6.74
C LEU A 116 4.98 -13.11 5.74
N ILE A 117 5.43 -12.30 4.77
CA ILE A 117 6.46 -12.71 3.80
C ILE A 117 7.76 -13.08 4.52
N MET A 118 8.17 -12.31 5.52
CA MET A 118 9.38 -12.57 6.30
C MET A 118 9.30 -13.91 7.05
N ILE A 119 8.17 -14.19 7.70
CA ILE A 119 7.93 -15.49 8.37
C ILE A 119 7.95 -16.63 7.33
N LEU A 120 7.25 -16.46 6.20
CA LEU A 120 7.17 -17.48 5.17
C LEU A 120 8.55 -17.78 4.53
N MET A 121 9.45 -16.81 4.53
CA MET A 121 10.83 -16.95 4.06
C MET A 121 11.77 -17.51 5.13
N SER A 122 11.52 -17.26 6.43
CA SER A 122 12.40 -17.72 7.52
C SER A 122 12.34 -19.22 7.77
N ASP A 123 11.22 -19.86 7.44
CA ASP A 123 11.03 -21.31 7.60
C ASP A 123 11.69 -22.14 6.48
N PHE A 124 12.30 -21.48 5.49
CA PHE A 124 13.03 -22.15 4.41
C PHE A 124 14.53 -22.24 4.69
N PRO A 125 15.15 -23.44 4.59
CA PRO A 125 16.59 -23.55 4.69
C PRO A 125 17.25 -22.76 3.55
N SER A 126 18.19 -21.88 3.91
CA SER A 126 19.10 -21.26 2.96
C SER A 126 19.88 -22.37 2.24
N VAL A 127 19.69 -22.48 0.93
CA VAL A 127 20.44 -23.41 0.06
C VAL A 127 21.90 -23.00 0.01
#